data_AF-A0A258JLI8-F1
#
_entry.id   AF-A0A258JLI8-F1
#
_cell.length_a   1.000
_cell.length_b   1.000
_cell.length_c   1.000
_cell.angle_alpha   90.00
_cell.angle_beta   90.00
_cell.angle_gamma   90.00
#
_symmetry.space_group_name_H-M   'P 1'
#
loop_
_entity.id
_entity.type
_entity.pdbx_description
1 polymer ?
#
loop_
_entity_poly.entity_id
_entity_poly.type
_entity_poly.pdbx_seq_one_letter_code
_entity_poly.pdbx_strand_id
1 'polypeptide(L)'
;MEAGNLYINRNLIGAVVGVQPFGGQGLSGTGPKAGGPLYLRRLLSACPAVDAGSEAAPDGAVLDWIGHLDRAGETAAASRCRALALRAPSGRQMLPGPVGEENVYALHPRGTVLCVPLTPLGLAVQVGAALATGNDVAVRASADMTLLARLPDALARHVRQVRGEGTDFSFQAVLFEGDGDGLLALDTALAHREGPLVAVHGLSPAELAAGADYPLEWLLHERVVSTNTAAAGGNASLMTLAPS
;
A
#
# COMPACT_ATOMS: atom_id res chain seq x y z
N MET A 1 1.20 0.92 -18.02
CA MET A 1 0.50 2.21 -17.84
C MET A 1 0.23 2.40 -16.36
N GLU A 2 0.55 3.58 -15.82
CA GLU A 2 0.42 3.93 -14.41
C GLU A 2 -0.60 5.05 -14.25
N ALA A 3 -1.83 4.70 -13.88
CA ALA A 3 -2.91 5.66 -13.64
C ALA A 3 -3.93 5.08 -12.67
N GLY A 4 -4.56 5.95 -11.87
CA GLY A 4 -5.58 5.54 -10.91
C GLY A 4 -6.92 5.20 -11.57
N ASN A 5 -7.26 5.80 -12.71
CA ASN A 5 -8.50 5.52 -13.45
C ASN A 5 -8.14 5.16 -14.89
N LEU A 6 -8.64 4.01 -15.35
CA LEU A 6 -8.45 3.48 -16.70
C LEU A 6 -9.82 3.29 -17.35
N TYR A 7 -9.96 3.75 -18.59
CA TYR A 7 -11.21 3.65 -19.34
C TYR A 7 -10.93 3.00 -20.69
N ILE A 8 -11.69 1.95 -21.02
CA ILE A 8 -11.48 1.14 -22.23
C ILE A 8 -12.75 1.22 -23.10
N ASN A 9 -12.56 1.58 -24.36
CA ASN A 9 -13.63 1.73 -25.37
C ASN A 9 -14.76 2.71 -24.97
N ARG A 10 -14.41 3.74 -24.19
CA ARG A 10 -15.31 4.80 -23.72
C ARG A 10 -14.55 6.11 -23.50
N ASN A 11 -15.26 7.17 -23.16
CA ASN A 11 -14.66 8.47 -22.82
C ASN A 11 -13.92 8.44 -21.46
N LEU A 12 -13.07 9.46 -21.21
CA LEU A 12 -12.21 9.59 -20.03
C LEU A 12 -12.77 10.53 -18.95
N ILE A 13 -14.01 11.01 -19.10
CA ILE A 13 -14.63 12.04 -18.25
C ILE A 13 -15.89 11.49 -17.55
N GLY A 14 -16.34 12.18 -16.49
CA GLY A 14 -17.62 11.88 -15.83
C GLY A 14 -17.59 10.66 -14.91
N ALA A 15 -16.52 10.49 -14.14
CA ALA A 15 -16.44 9.43 -13.13
C ALA A 15 -17.62 9.54 -12.13
N VAL A 16 -18.36 8.45 -11.95
CA VAL A 16 -19.53 8.37 -11.08
C VAL A 16 -19.12 7.86 -9.70
N VAL A 17 -19.53 8.57 -8.64
CA VAL A 17 -19.25 8.19 -7.25
C VAL A 17 -19.79 6.78 -6.97
N GLY A 18 -18.99 5.93 -6.32
CA GLY A 18 -19.35 4.55 -5.99
C GLY A 18 -19.26 3.54 -7.15
N VAL A 19 -19.12 4.00 -8.40
CA VAL A 19 -18.95 3.14 -9.59
C VAL A 19 -17.53 3.28 -10.15
N GLN A 20 -17.01 4.50 -10.21
CA GLN A 20 -15.63 4.78 -10.56
C GLN A 20 -15.00 5.74 -9.54
N PRO A 21 -14.61 5.27 -8.34
CA PRO A 21 -13.79 6.05 -7.42
C PRO A 21 -12.67 6.81 -8.14
N PHE A 22 -12.56 8.10 -7.88
CA PHE A 22 -11.73 9.00 -8.68
C PHE A 22 -10.52 9.51 -7.91
N GLY A 23 -9.36 9.46 -8.54
CA GLY A 23 -8.10 9.93 -7.95
C GLY A 23 -6.90 9.32 -8.65
N GLY A 24 -5.83 10.09 -8.78
CA GLY A 24 -4.59 9.68 -9.42
C GLY A 24 -3.56 9.10 -8.44
N GLN A 25 -2.35 8.90 -8.96
CA GLN A 25 -1.14 8.56 -8.20
C GLN A 25 0.01 9.47 -8.64
N GLY A 26 1.07 9.55 -7.85
CA GLY A 26 2.23 10.38 -8.15
C GLY A 26 1.88 11.87 -8.13
N LEU A 27 2.23 12.60 -9.20
CA LEU A 27 1.94 14.04 -9.33
C LEU A 27 0.43 14.35 -9.39
N SER A 28 -0.39 13.35 -9.70
CA SER A 28 -1.85 13.49 -9.81
C SER A 28 -2.58 13.33 -8.47
N GLY A 29 -1.87 13.07 -7.37
CA GLY A 29 -2.44 13.04 -6.02
C GLY A 29 -1.87 11.94 -5.13
N THR A 30 -2.11 12.09 -3.81
CA THR A 30 -1.67 11.17 -2.76
C THR A 30 -2.63 9.99 -2.54
N GLY A 31 -3.88 10.14 -2.98
CA GLY A 31 -5.01 9.33 -2.53
C GLY A 31 -5.36 9.57 -1.05
N PRO A 32 -6.33 8.82 -0.49
CA PRO A 32 -7.20 7.83 -1.16
C PRO A 32 -8.15 8.45 -2.19
N LYS A 33 -8.78 7.63 -3.04
CA LYS A 33 -9.73 8.07 -4.07
C LYS A 33 -10.99 8.67 -3.46
N ALA A 34 -11.42 9.81 -3.98
CA ALA A 34 -12.72 10.37 -3.66
C ALA A 34 -13.83 9.43 -4.17
N GLY A 35 -14.84 9.20 -3.32
CA GLY A 35 -15.92 8.25 -3.61
C GLY A 35 -15.51 6.77 -3.54
N GLY A 36 -14.30 6.46 -3.06
CA GLY A 36 -13.83 5.11 -2.78
C GLY A 36 -14.01 4.70 -1.31
N PRO A 37 -13.89 3.40 -1.00
CA PRO A 37 -14.13 2.87 0.34
C PRO A 37 -13.10 3.34 1.37
N LEU A 38 -11.91 3.79 0.94
CA LEU A 38 -10.84 4.24 1.82
C LEU A 38 -10.92 5.74 2.16
N TYR A 39 -11.78 6.53 1.52
CA TYR A 39 -11.74 7.98 1.65
C TYR A 39 -12.06 8.47 3.08
N LEU A 40 -13.18 8.01 3.65
CA LEU A 40 -13.61 8.43 4.99
C LEU A 40 -12.65 7.95 6.09
N ARG A 41 -12.00 6.81 5.87
CA ARG A 41 -11.01 6.23 6.80
C ARG A 41 -9.84 7.18 7.06
N ARG A 42 -9.46 7.98 6.06
CA ARG A 42 -8.37 8.97 6.17
C ARG A 42 -8.73 10.17 7.04
N LEU A 43 -10.03 10.41 7.29
CA LEU A 43 -10.52 11.52 8.09
C LEU A 43 -10.70 11.18 9.57
N LEU A 44 -10.42 9.93 9.97
CA LEU A 44 -10.51 9.46 11.34
C LEU A 44 -9.12 9.50 12.00
N SER A 45 -9.07 9.90 13.27
CA SER A 45 -7.84 9.83 14.08
C SER A 45 -7.45 8.39 14.43
N ALA A 46 -8.43 7.52 14.60
CA ALA A 46 -8.26 6.09 14.76
C ALA A 46 -9.25 5.36 13.85
N CYS A 47 -8.76 4.44 13.03
CA CYS A 47 -9.59 3.73 12.08
C CYS A 47 -10.03 2.38 12.66
N PRO A 48 -11.32 2.02 12.60
CA PRO A 48 -11.75 0.68 12.98
C PRO A 48 -11.10 -0.35 12.06
N ALA A 49 -10.83 -1.53 12.60
CA ALA A 49 -10.39 -2.67 11.80
C ALA A 49 -11.44 -2.94 10.71
N VAL A 50 -10.99 -3.10 9.46
CA VAL A 50 -11.85 -3.61 8.39
C VAL A 50 -11.52 -5.06 8.24
N ASP A 51 -12.54 -5.91 8.24
CA ASP A 51 -12.47 -7.20 7.57
C ASP A 51 -12.47 -6.93 6.07
N ALA A 52 -11.36 -6.40 5.55
CA ALA A 52 -11.09 -6.48 4.13
C ALA A 52 -10.84 -7.96 3.90
N GLY A 53 -11.87 -8.70 3.47
CA GLY A 53 -11.79 -10.13 3.19
C GLY A 53 -10.60 -10.39 2.26
N SER A 54 -9.45 -10.70 2.86
CA SER A 54 -8.23 -10.99 2.14
C SER A 54 -8.35 -12.44 1.72
N GLU A 55 -8.90 -12.65 0.53
CA GLU A 55 -8.98 -13.98 -0.08
C GLU A 55 -7.65 -14.36 -0.74
N ALA A 56 -6.73 -13.40 -0.91
CA ALA A 56 -5.44 -13.65 -1.54
C ALA A 56 -4.42 -14.19 -0.52
N ALA A 57 -3.66 -15.20 -0.95
CA ALA A 57 -2.51 -15.67 -0.19
C ALA A 57 -1.48 -14.53 -0.01
N PRO A 58 -0.79 -14.46 1.14
CA PRO A 58 0.28 -13.48 1.36
C PRO A 58 1.38 -13.58 0.30
N ASP A 59 1.99 -12.42 -0.01
CA ASP A 59 3.12 -12.35 -0.94
C ASP A 59 4.30 -13.19 -0.45
N GLY A 60 5.01 -13.84 -1.38
CA GLY A 60 6.19 -14.65 -1.06
C GLY A 60 7.28 -13.86 -0.33
N ALA A 61 7.46 -12.57 -0.66
CA ALA A 61 8.47 -11.74 -0.03
C ALA A 61 8.19 -11.50 1.45
N VAL A 62 6.92 -11.32 1.87
CA VAL A 62 6.62 -11.20 3.30
C VAL A 62 6.81 -12.53 4.04
N LEU A 63 6.51 -13.66 3.40
CA LEU A 63 6.74 -14.99 3.97
C LEU A 63 8.24 -15.27 4.15
N ASP A 64 9.07 -14.90 3.16
CA ASP A 64 10.52 -14.99 3.25
C ASP A 64 11.07 -14.10 4.37
N TRP A 65 10.51 -12.90 4.55
CA TRP A 65 10.88 -11.99 5.64
C TRP A 65 10.54 -12.56 7.01
N ILE A 66 9.35 -13.11 7.17
CA ILE A 66 8.92 -13.81 8.39
C ILE A 66 9.88 -14.96 8.71
N GLY A 67 10.20 -15.81 7.72
CA GLY A 67 11.14 -16.91 7.90
C GLY A 67 12.56 -16.45 8.22
N HIS A 68 12.96 -15.28 7.72
CA HIS A 68 14.23 -14.64 8.08
C HIS A 68 14.26 -14.17 9.54
N LEU A 69 13.20 -13.54 10.01
CA LEU A 69 13.05 -13.13 11.40
C LEU A 69 13.06 -14.35 12.35
N ASP A 70 12.33 -15.41 12.02
CA ASP A 70 12.34 -16.65 12.82
C ASP A 70 13.75 -17.24 12.93
N ARG A 71 14.51 -17.30 11.82
CA ARG A 71 15.91 -17.78 11.82
C ARG A 71 16.87 -16.86 12.59
N ALA A 72 16.57 -15.57 12.67
CA ALA A 72 17.32 -14.61 13.48
C ALA A 72 16.96 -14.68 14.98
N GLY A 73 15.93 -15.44 15.36
CA GLY A 73 15.45 -15.53 16.74
C GLY A 73 14.42 -14.45 17.11
N GLU A 74 14.01 -13.61 16.16
CA GLU A 74 13.08 -12.49 16.35
C GLU A 74 11.61 -12.95 16.32
N THR A 75 11.27 -13.92 17.16
CA THR A 75 9.98 -14.63 17.12
C THR A 75 8.76 -13.73 17.32
N ALA A 76 8.87 -12.72 18.19
CA ALA A 76 7.80 -11.74 18.42
C ALA A 76 7.56 -10.87 17.17
N ALA A 77 8.62 -10.37 16.55
CA ALA A 77 8.53 -9.59 15.32
C ALA A 77 8.01 -10.44 14.15
N ALA A 78 8.45 -11.70 14.04
CA ALA A 78 7.98 -12.63 13.02
C ALA A 78 6.47 -12.91 13.17
N SER A 79 5.99 -13.13 14.39
CA SER A 79 4.56 -13.35 14.68
C SER A 79 3.72 -12.12 14.36
N ARG A 80 4.25 -10.94 14.64
CA ARG A 80 3.61 -9.67 14.26
C ARG A 80 3.55 -9.47 12.75
N CYS A 81 4.63 -9.80 12.02
CA CYS A 81 4.64 -9.77 10.55
C CYS A 81 3.67 -10.78 9.93
N ARG A 82 3.50 -11.97 10.53
CA ARG A 82 2.44 -12.93 10.13
C ARG A 82 1.05 -12.30 10.27
N ALA A 83 0.77 -11.63 11.39
CA ALA A 83 -0.52 -10.97 11.60
C ALA A 83 -0.75 -9.82 10.59
N LEU A 84 0.29 -9.04 10.27
CA LEU A 84 0.23 -8.02 9.21
C LEU A 84 -0.07 -8.64 7.84
N ALA A 85 0.62 -9.71 7.47
CA ALA A 85 0.42 -10.41 6.20
C ALA A 85 -1.01 -10.96 6.03
N LEU A 86 -1.62 -11.48 7.10
CA LEU A 86 -2.98 -12.03 7.05
C LEU A 86 -4.07 -10.96 6.88
N ARG A 87 -3.86 -9.77 7.45
CA ARG A 87 -4.84 -8.67 7.40
C ARG A 87 -4.50 -7.59 6.36
N ALA A 88 -3.41 -7.76 5.61
CA ALA A 88 -3.04 -6.83 4.55
C ALA A 88 -4.21 -6.75 3.55
N PRO A 89 -4.77 -5.54 3.31
CA PRO A 89 -5.86 -5.40 2.36
C PRO A 89 -5.38 -5.87 0.99
N SER A 90 -6.14 -6.77 0.39
CA SER A 90 -5.88 -7.26 -0.95
C SER A 90 -7.20 -7.39 -1.68
N GLY A 91 -7.13 -7.49 -3.01
CA GLY A 91 -8.29 -7.92 -3.78
C GLY A 91 -8.69 -7.01 -4.91
N ARG A 92 -9.54 -7.61 -5.74
CA ARG A 92 -10.15 -7.04 -6.93
C ARG A 92 -11.65 -7.28 -6.82
N GLN A 93 -12.42 -6.21 -6.87
CA GLN A 93 -13.86 -6.23 -6.73
C GLN A 93 -14.53 -5.67 -7.99
N MET A 94 -15.59 -6.34 -8.43
CA MET A 94 -16.52 -5.77 -9.39
C MET A 94 -17.42 -4.76 -8.66
N LEU A 95 -17.41 -3.50 -9.11
CA LEU A 95 -18.30 -2.47 -8.61
C LEU A 95 -19.65 -2.55 -9.36
N PRO A 96 -20.78 -2.43 -8.66
CA PRO A 96 -22.08 -2.37 -9.30
C PRO A 96 -22.12 -1.16 -10.24
N GLY A 97 -22.60 -1.36 -11.47
CA GLY A 97 -22.63 -0.35 -12.51
C GLY A 97 -23.73 -0.59 -13.53
N PRO A 98 -23.90 0.32 -14.50
CA PRO A 98 -24.90 0.17 -15.54
C PRO A 98 -24.60 -1.03 -16.45
N VAL A 99 -25.66 -1.60 -17.01
CA VAL A 99 -25.56 -2.72 -17.96
C VAL A 99 -24.77 -2.28 -19.20
N GLY A 100 -23.83 -3.12 -19.66
CA GLY A 100 -22.95 -2.80 -20.78
C GLY A 100 -21.65 -2.12 -20.36
N GLU A 101 -21.42 -2.00 -19.05
CA GLU A 101 -20.17 -1.56 -18.47
C GLU A 101 -19.66 -2.56 -17.43
N GLU A 102 -18.36 -2.82 -17.46
CA GLU A 102 -17.65 -3.54 -16.41
C GLU A 102 -16.79 -2.55 -15.63
N ASN A 103 -16.96 -2.47 -14.31
CA ASN A 103 -16.24 -1.53 -13.45
C ASN A 103 -15.49 -2.31 -12.38
N VAL A 104 -14.18 -2.36 -12.48
CA VAL A 104 -13.33 -3.13 -11.59
C VAL A 104 -12.56 -2.17 -10.70
N TYR A 105 -12.67 -2.36 -9.39
CA TYR A 105 -11.81 -1.75 -8.39
C TYR A 105 -10.76 -2.76 -7.93
N ALA A 106 -9.50 -2.35 -7.83
CA ALA A 106 -8.43 -3.21 -7.33
C ALA A 106 -7.46 -2.41 -6.47
N LEU A 107 -6.89 -3.08 -5.47
CA LEU A 107 -5.77 -2.59 -4.69
C LEU A 107 -4.47 -3.13 -5.28
N HIS A 108 -3.47 -2.26 -5.38
CA HIS A 108 -2.15 -2.61 -5.87
C HIS A 108 -1.08 -2.01 -4.96
N PRO A 109 0.14 -2.60 -4.93
CA PRO A 109 1.27 -1.98 -4.26
C PRO A 109 1.51 -0.56 -4.76
N ARG A 110 1.89 0.33 -3.85
CA ARG A 110 2.27 1.71 -4.19
C ARG A 110 3.58 1.78 -4.98
N GLY A 111 4.50 0.86 -4.74
CA GLY A 111 5.84 0.86 -5.34
C GLY A 111 6.90 0.64 -4.27
N THR A 112 7.80 1.59 -4.10
CA THR A 112 8.81 1.57 -3.03
C THR A 112 8.33 2.35 -1.79
N VAL A 113 8.45 1.73 -0.63
CA VAL A 113 8.22 2.36 0.69
C VAL A 113 9.56 2.65 1.34
N LEU A 114 9.76 3.90 1.80
CA LEU A 114 10.91 4.28 2.61
C LEU A 114 10.64 3.94 4.07
N CYS A 115 11.42 3.03 4.64
CA CYS A 115 11.42 2.69 6.04
C CYS A 115 12.51 3.50 6.75
N VAL A 116 12.11 4.25 7.77
CA VAL A 116 12.99 4.99 8.67
C VAL A 116 12.83 4.40 10.07
N PRO A 117 13.52 3.29 10.38
CA PRO A 117 13.45 2.68 11.69
C PRO A 117 14.43 3.34 12.67
N LEU A 118 14.12 3.23 13.95
CA LEU A 118 15.00 3.60 15.06
C LEU A 118 15.44 2.36 15.85
N THR A 119 14.57 1.35 15.96
CA THR A 119 14.81 0.12 16.73
C THR A 119 14.78 -1.13 15.84
N PRO A 120 15.33 -2.28 16.29
CA PRO A 120 15.21 -3.55 15.56
C PRO A 120 13.76 -4.00 15.35
N LEU A 121 12.88 -3.76 16.34
CA LEU A 121 11.45 -4.05 16.21
C LEU A 121 10.80 -3.17 15.13
N GLY A 122 11.08 -1.86 15.15
CA GLY A 122 10.57 -0.95 14.13
C GLY A 122 11.08 -1.31 12.74
N LEU A 123 12.35 -1.64 12.59
CA LEU A 123 12.89 -2.18 11.32
C LEU A 123 12.09 -3.40 10.86
N ALA A 124 11.88 -4.38 11.74
CA ALA A 124 11.17 -5.60 11.40
C ALA A 124 9.71 -5.36 10.98
N VAL A 125 8.99 -4.52 11.73
CA VAL A 125 7.58 -4.20 11.51
C VAL A 125 7.40 -3.32 10.26
N GLN A 126 8.28 -2.34 10.03
CA GLN A 126 8.21 -1.49 8.84
C GLN A 126 8.44 -2.28 7.56
N VAL A 127 9.49 -3.11 7.51
CA VAL A 127 9.77 -3.99 6.35
C VAL A 127 8.62 -4.99 6.17
N GLY A 128 8.13 -5.59 7.26
CA GLY A 128 7.00 -6.51 7.22
C GLY A 128 5.71 -5.89 6.67
N ALA A 129 5.37 -4.66 7.09
CA ALA A 129 4.19 -3.95 6.61
C ALA A 129 4.26 -3.61 5.11
N ALA A 130 5.43 -3.15 4.65
CA ALA A 130 5.64 -2.83 3.24
C ALA A 130 5.59 -4.08 2.35
N LEU A 131 6.29 -5.16 2.72
CA LEU A 131 6.26 -6.42 1.97
C LEU A 131 4.88 -7.09 2.01
N ALA A 132 4.16 -7.02 3.14
CA ALA A 132 2.80 -7.56 3.26
C ALA A 132 1.81 -6.93 2.27
N THR A 133 2.10 -5.70 1.83
CA THR A 133 1.31 -4.95 0.85
C THR A 133 1.93 -5.00 -0.56
N GLY A 134 2.90 -5.90 -0.78
CA GLY A 134 3.56 -6.16 -2.06
C GLY A 134 4.50 -5.05 -2.52
N ASN A 135 4.93 -4.16 -1.63
CA ASN A 135 5.83 -3.05 -1.96
C ASN A 135 7.30 -3.47 -1.86
N ASP A 136 8.14 -2.84 -2.66
CA ASP A 136 9.58 -2.84 -2.44
C ASP A 136 9.94 -1.91 -1.27
N VAL A 137 11.08 -2.15 -0.65
CA VAL A 137 11.49 -1.51 0.60
C VAL A 137 12.85 -0.87 0.45
N ALA A 138 12.92 0.42 0.75
CA ALA A 138 14.16 1.14 0.95
C ALA A 138 14.32 1.47 2.43
N VAL A 139 15.39 1.00 3.08
CA VAL A 139 15.61 1.23 4.51
C VAL A 139 16.71 2.26 4.72
N ARG A 140 16.37 3.38 5.37
CA ARG A 140 17.37 4.37 5.80
C ARG A 140 18.18 3.79 6.95
N ALA A 141 19.50 3.90 6.86
CA ALA A 141 20.41 3.36 7.87
C ALA A 141 20.10 3.90 9.27
N SER A 142 19.99 2.98 10.24
CA SER A 142 19.84 3.27 11.67
C SER A 142 21.01 2.65 12.46
N ALA A 143 20.96 2.73 13.80
CA ALA A 143 22.02 2.24 14.68
C ALA A 143 22.23 0.72 14.59
N ASP A 144 21.16 -0.05 14.33
CA ASP A 144 21.23 -1.51 14.20
C ASP A 144 20.59 -1.98 12.89
N MET A 145 21.44 -2.51 12.01
CA MET A 145 21.08 -3.02 10.68
C MET A 145 21.37 -4.52 10.55
N THR A 146 21.54 -5.22 11.67
CA THR A 146 21.96 -6.64 11.70
C THR A 146 21.00 -7.53 10.93
N LEU A 147 19.69 -7.25 10.99
CA LEU A 147 18.67 -7.99 10.25
C LEU A 147 18.83 -7.87 8.73
N LEU A 148 19.32 -6.74 8.23
CA LEU A 148 19.56 -6.51 6.81
C LEU A 148 20.92 -7.04 6.35
N ALA A 149 21.92 -7.10 7.24
CA ALA A 149 23.25 -7.61 6.90
C ALA A 149 23.25 -9.11 6.52
N ARG A 150 22.23 -9.87 6.93
CA ARG A 150 22.08 -11.31 6.67
C ARG A 150 20.92 -11.65 5.73
N LEU A 151 20.50 -10.69 4.91
CA LEU A 151 19.34 -10.85 4.06
C LEU A 151 19.54 -11.98 3.03
N PRO A 152 18.59 -12.91 2.88
CA PRO A 152 18.59 -13.86 1.78
C PRO A 152 18.50 -13.18 0.40
N ASP A 153 19.11 -13.77 -0.63
CA ASP A 153 19.11 -13.24 -2.01
C ASP A 153 17.69 -13.02 -2.58
N ALA A 154 16.73 -13.84 -2.17
CA ALA A 154 15.33 -13.68 -2.57
C ALA A 154 14.74 -12.35 -2.08
N LEU A 155 15.05 -11.98 -0.83
CA LEU A 155 14.62 -10.73 -0.23
C LEU A 155 15.45 -9.53 -0.70
N ALA A 156 16.70 -9.73 -1.11
CA ALA A 156 17.60 -8.65 -1.51
C ALA A 156 17.13 -7.93 -2.78
N ARG A 157 16.26 -8.58 -3.56
CA ARG A 157 15.58 -7.98 -4.72
C ARG A 157 14.49 -6.98 -4.32
N HIS A 158 13.92 -7.12 -3.13
CA HIS A 158 12.81 -6.30 -2.63
C HIS A 158 13.26 -5.31 -1.55
N VAL A 159 14.29 -5.64 -0.77
CA VAL A 159 14.74 -4.83 0.36
C VAL A 159 16.16 -4.34 0.12
N ARG A 160 16.33 -3.01 0.10
CA ARG A 160 17.65 -2.37 -0.05
C ARG A 160 17.90 -1.34 1.03
N GLN A 161 19.14 -1.25 1.48
CA GLN A 161 19.59 -0.17 2.35
C GLN A 161 19.92 1.08 1.52
N VAL A 162 19.53 2.26 2.02
CA VAL A 162 19.84 3.55 1.40
C VAL A 162 20.63 4.42 2.37
N ARG A 163 21.53 5.24 1.83
CA ARG A 163 22.37 6.17 2.58
C ARG A 163 21.81 7.59 2.47
N GLY A 164 22.04 8.41 3.49
CA GLY A 164 21.59 9.80 3.54
C GLY A 164 20.11 9.95 3.88
N GLU A 165 19.55 11.12 3.57
CA GLU A 165 18.17 11.50 3.90
C GLU A 165 17.12 10.64 3.18
N GLY A 166 17.52 9.95 2.11
CA GLY A 166 16.64 9.13 1.27
C GLY A 166 15.78 9.97 0.34
N THR A 167 16.29 11.09 -0.18
CA THR A 167 15.60 11.99 -1.13
C THR A 167 16.10 11.85 -2.57
N ASP A 168 17.15 11.04 -2.78
CA ASP A 168 17.87 10.83 -4.04
C ASP A 168 17.25 9.75 -4.94
N PHE A 169 16.18 9.10 -4.50
CA PHE A 169 15.43 8.11 -5.27
C PHE A 169 13.93 8.27 -5.08
N SER A 170 13.16 7.62 -5.97
CA SER A 170 11.70 7.67 -5.96
C SER A 170 11.09 6.65 -4.99
N PHE A 171 10.14 7.09 -4.17
CA PHE A 171 9.32 6.27 -3.28
C PHE A 171 7.95 6.91 -3.08
N GLN A 172 6.97 6.09 -2.68
CA GLN A 172 5.55 6.44 -2.72
C GLN A 172 4.88 6.47 -1.34
N ALA A 173 5.56 6.01 -0.29
CA ALA A 173 5.15 6.16 1.11
C ALA A 173 6.38 6.15 2.04
N VAL A 174 6.24 6.68 3.25
CA VAL A 174 7.25 6.61 4.31
C VAL A 174 6.65 5.99 5.57
N LEU A 175 7.34 5.02 6.14
CA LEU A 175 7.12 4.55 7.50
C LEU A 175 8.23 5.10 8.39
N PHE A 176 7.85 5.78 9.46
CA PHE A 176 8.77 6.46 10.37
C PHE A 176 8.64 5.90 11.79
N GLU A 177 9.78 5.70 12.44
CA GLU A 177 9.86 5.45 13.88
C GLU A 177 10.65 6.58 14.54
N GLY A 178 10.05 7.25 15.52
CA GLY A 178 10.69 8.35 16.24
C GLY A 178 9.71 9.19 17.03
N ASP A 179 10.17 10.36 17.48
CA ASP A 179 9.36 11.34 18.21
C ASP A 179 8.75 12.40 17.28
N GLY A 180 8.01 13.34 17.86
CA GLY A 180 7.36 14.43 17.12
C GLY A 180 8.35 15.38 16.45
N ASP A 181 9.49 15.65 17.08
CA ASP A 181 10.51 16.54 16.53
C ASP A 181 11.20 15.90 15.32
N GLY A 182 11.54 14.61 15.41
CA GLY A 182 12.08 13.83 14.30
C GLY A 182 11.09 13.69 13.15
N LEU A 183 9.80 13.51 13.44
CA LEU A 183 8.75 13.47 12.42
C LEU A 183 8.62 14.83 11.70
N LEU A 184 8.59 15.93 12.45
CA LEU A 184 8.51 17.28 11.87
C LEU A 184 9.72 17.59 10.99
N ALA A 185 10.92 17.21 11.42
CA ALA A 185 12.14 17.37 10.63
C ALA A 185 12.06 16.58 9.32
N LEU A 186 11.58 15.33 9.38
CA LEU A 186 11.41 14.47 8.20
C LEU A 186 10.35 15.03 7.24
N ASP A 187 9.20 15.44 7.73
CA ASP A 187 8.14 16.06 6.92
C ASP A 187 8.63 17.34 6.25
N THR A 188 9.40 18.16 6.97
CA THR A 188 10.01 19.38 6.43
C THR A 188 10.98 19.05 5.28
N ALA A 189 11.84 18.05 5.46
CA ALA A 189 12.77 17.64 4.40
C ALA A 189 12.02 17.10 3.16
N LEU A 190 10.98 16.29 3.36
CA LEU A 190 10.18 15.73 2.27
C LEU A 190 9.35 16.78 1.54
N ALA A 191 8.89 17.82 2.22
CA ALA A 191 8.15 18.93 1.59
C ALA A 191 8.99 19.73 0.58
N HIS A 192 10.32 19.73 0.73
CA HIS A 192 11.26 20.37 -0.21
C HIS A 192 11.69 19.43 -1.35
N ARG A 193 11.31 18.16 -1.32
CA ARG A 193 11.68 17.19 -2.34
C ARG A 193 10.91 17.45 -3.63
N GLU A 194 11.61 17.39 -4.76
CA GLU A 194 10.95 17.37 -6.06
C GLU A 194 10.18 16.04 -6.28
N GLY A 195 9.15 16.12 -7.13
CA GLY A 195 8.33 14.96 -7.49
C GLY A 195 7.04 14.84 -6.67
N PRO A 196 6.48 13.63 -6.54
CA PRO A 196 5.16 13.44 -5.92
C PRO A 196 5.22 13.68 -4.42
N LEU A 197 4.12 14.20 -3.87
CA LEU A 197 3.89 14.24 -2.42
C LEU A 197 3.81 12.81 -1.86
N VAL A 198 4.44 12.59 -0.72
CA VAL A 198 4.50 11.27 -0.08
C VAL A 198 3.91 11.37 1.32
N ALA A 199 3.05 10.42 1.66
CA ALA A 199 2.50 10.31 3.00
C ALA A 199 3.52 9.68 3.95
N VAL A 200 3.68 10.30 5.12
CA VAL A 200 4.47 9.77 6.23
C VAL A 200 3.53 9.19 7.28
N HIS A 201 3.85 7.97 7.74
CA HIS A 201 3.15 7.29 8.81
C HIS A 201 4.16 7.04 9.94
N GLY A 202 4.06 7.84 11.01
CA GLY A 202 4.93 7.78 12.16
C GLY A 202 4.33 6.99 13.32
N LEU A 203 5.18 6.23 14.01
CA LEU A 203 4.90 5.66 15.33
C LEU A 203 6.13 5.89 16.22
N SER A 204 5.91 6.11 17.51
CA SER A 204 7.00 6.10 18.48
C SER A 204 7.44 4.67 18.81
N PRO A 205 8.69 4.48 19.31
CA PRO A 205 9.13 3.17 19.81
C PRO A 205 8.20 2.61 20.90
N ALA A 206 7.63 3.48 21.74
CA ALA A 206 6.70 3.09 22.80
C ALA A 206 5.38 2.57 22.24
N GLU A 207 4.82 3.24 21.22
CA GLU A 207 3.59 2.78 20.54
C GLU A 207 3.83 1.45 19.82
N LEU A 208 4.96 1.31 19.13
CA LEU A 208 5.35 0.04 18.52
C LEU A 208 5.47 -1.06 19.58
N ALA A 209 6.17 -0.83 20.69
CA ALA A 209 6.29 -1.79 21.77
C ALA A 209 4.93 -2.16 22.40
N ALA A 210 3.99 -1.21 22.45
CA ALA A 210 2.62 -1.43 22.92
C ALA A 210 1.72 -2.16 21.90
N GLY A 211 2.22 -2.44 20.69
CA GLY A 211 1.50 -3.19 19.66
C GLY A 211 0.79 -2.35 18.60
N ALA A 212 1.01 -1.03 18.55
CA ALA A 212 0.47 -0.19 17.49
C ALA A 212 1.17 -0.48 16.16
N ASP A 213 0.41 -0.69 15.08
CA ASP A 213 0.93 -1.05 13.77
C ASP A 213 0.72 0.04 12.73
N TYR A 214 1.55 0.01 11.68
CA TYR A 214 1.38 0.90 10.55
C TYR A 214 0.11 0.55 9.76
N PRO A 215 -0.64 1.57 9.29
CA PRO A 215 -1.88 1.38 8.54
C PRO A 215 -1.61 0.87 7.12
N LEU A 216 -1.89 -0.42 6.89
CA LEU A 216 -1.54 -1.14 5.65
C LEU A 216 -2.28 -0.60 4.42
N GLU A 217 -3.52 -0.14 4.58
CA GLU A 217 -4.31 0.42 3.46
C GLU A 217 -3.65 1.66 2.82
N TRP A 218 -2.81 2.38 3.56
CA TRP A 218 -2.10 3.55 3.05
C TRP A 218 -0.80 3.20 2.31
N LEU A 219 -0.40 1.93 2.32
CA LEU A 219 0.70 1.39 1.52
C LEU A 219 0.25 0.82 0.16
N LEU A 220 -1.05 0.94 -0.14
CA LEU A 220 -1.65 0.50 -1.39
C LEU A 220 -2.18 1.70 -2.19
N HIS A 221 -2.21 1.56 -3.51
CA HIS A 221 -2.96 2.46 -4.38
C HIS A 221 -4.21 1.78 -4.91
N GLU A 222 -5.28 2.57 -5.01
CA GLU A 222 -6.53 2.15 -5.59
C GLU A 222 -6.47 2.34 -7.10
N ARG A 223 -6.94 1.35 -7.86
CA ARG A 223 -7.09 1.44 -9.31
C ARG A 223 -8.50 1.06 -9.73
N VAL A 224 -9.06 1.86 -10.62
CA VAL A 224 -10.36 1.58 -11.23
C VAL A 224 -10.17 1.37 -12.72
N VAL A 225 -10.72 0.28 -13.26
CA VAL A 225 -10.81 0.00 -14.68
C VAL A 225 -12.27 -0.04 -15.09
N SER A 226 -12.66 0.81 -16.02
CA SER A 226 -14.02 0.87 -16.55
C SER A 226 -14.02 0.51 -18.04
N THR A 227 -14.64 -0.61 -18.39
CA THR A 227 -14.68 -1.15 -19.74
C THR A 227 -16.10 -1.06 -20.27
N ASN A 228 -16.28 -0.42 -21.43
CA ASN A 228 -17.54 -0.51 -22.17
C ASN A 228 -17.60 -1.86 -22.90
N THR A 229 -18.43 -2.77 -22.41
CA THR A 229 -18.60 -4.12 -22.97
C THR A 229 -19.59 -4.16 -24.14
N ALA A 230 -20.37 -3.09 -24.35
CA ALA A 230 -21.29 -2.95 -25.49
C ALA A 230 -20.65 -2.33 -26.73
N ALA A 231 -19.35 -2.00 -26.70
CA ALA A 231 -18.64 -1.32 -27.79
C ALA A 231 -18.67 -2.07 -29.13
N ALA A 232 -18.90 -3.39 -29.13
CA ALA A 232 -19.02 -4.21 -30.33
C ALA A 232 -20.41 -4.16 -31.01
N GLY A 233 -21.34 -3.32 -30.53
CA GLY A 233 -22.66 -3.15 -31.14
C GLY A 233 -23.78 -4.00 -30.55
N GLY A 234 -23.56 -4.62 -29.39
CA GLY A 234 -24.56 -5.40 -28.65
C GLY A 234 -24.05 -5.80 -27.27
N ASN A 235 -24.95 -6.02 -26.31
CA ASN A 235 -24.60 -6.47 -24.97
C ASN A 235 -24.90 -7.97 -24.81
N ALA A 236 -23.85 -8.79 -24.77
CA ALA A 236 -23.96 -10.24 -24.64
C ALA A 236 -24.77 -10.67 -23.41
N SER A 237 -24.66 -9.95 -22.28
CA SER A 237 -25.39 -10.25 -21.04
C SER A 237 -26.90 -9.99 -21.15
N LEU A 238 -27.32 -9.08 -22.04
CA LEU A 238 -28.74 -8.84 -22.33
C LEU A 238 -29.31 -9.84 -23.34
N MET A 239 -28.47 -10.42 -24.19
CA MET A 239 -28.90 -11.43 -25.17
C MET A 239 -29.29 -12.77 -24.50
N THR A 240 -28.82 -13.02 -23.28
CA THR A 240 -29.15 -14.22 -22.48
C THR A 240 -30.35 -14.05 -21.54
N LEU A 241 -30.94 -12.86 -21.46
CA LEU A 241 -32.07 -12.53 -20.56
C LEU A 241 -33.46 -12.69 -21.22
N ALA A 242 -33.57 -13.40 -22.34
CA ALA A 242 -34.86 -13.64 -22.98
C ALA A 242 -35.82 -14.41 -22.05
N PRO A 243 -37.09 -13.98 -21.89
CA PRO A 243 -38.03 -14.64 -21.00
C PRO A 243 -38.44 -16.00 -21.57
N SER A 244 -38.43 -17.02 -20.71
CA SER A 244 -39.08 -18.32 -20.90
C SER A 244 -40.60 -18.21 -20.78
#